data_AF-A0A6V7I4D2-F1
#
_entry.id   AF-A0A6V7I4D2-F1
#
_cell.length_a   1.000
_cell.length_b   1.000
_cell.length_c   1.000
_cell.angle_alpha   90.00
_cell.angle_beta   90.00
_cell.angle_gamma   90.00
#
_symmetry.space_group_name_H-M   'P 1'
#
loop_
_entity.id
_entity.type
_entity.pdbx_description
1 polymer ?
#
loop_
_entity_poly.entity_id
_entity_poly.type
_entity_poly.pdbx_seq_one_letter_code
_entity_poly.pdbx_strand_id
1 'polypeptide(L)'
;KRPTAEECHEHRWLLPTEFMIKKRERASFPGDRLKKYNEEYHAERNNLASKSDSLTQAFGSLRHLNRSYSTEDELITSIDLE
;
A
#
# COMPACT_ATOMS: atom_id res chain seq x y z
N LYS A 1 -6.39 20.53 20.84
CA LYS A 1 -5.26 19.90 21.58
C LYS A 1 -5.32 18.39 21.33
N ARG A 2 -4.19 17.67 21.33
CA ARG A 2 -4.23 16.20 21.23
C ARG A 2 -4.74 15.64 22.57
N PRO A 3 -5.71 14.71 22.57
CA PRO A 3 -6.19 14.09 23.81
C PRO A 3 -5.07 13.34 24.53
N THR A 4 -5.11 13.33 25.85
CA THR A 4 -4.22 12.48 26.66
C THR A 4 -4.65 11.02 26.55
N ALA A 5 -3.78 10.09 26.97
CA ALA A 5 -4.12 8.67 26.97
C ALA A 5 -5.34 8.38 27.84
N GLU A 6 -5.48 9.05 28.99
CA GLU A 6 -6.64 8.88 29.89
C GLU A 6 -7.93 9.37 29.25
N GLU A 7 -7.92 10.57 28.64
CA GLU A 7 -9.06 11.13 27.90
C GLU A 7 -9.51 10.23 26.73
N CYS A 8 -8.58 9.51 26.09
CA CYS A 8 -8.92 8.52 25.07
C CYS A 8 -9.73 7.35 25.64
N HIS A 9 -9.43 6.86 26.84
CA HIS A 9 -10.17 5.73 27.43
C HIS A 9 -11.61 6.10 27.81
N GLU A 10 -11.86 7.37 28.10
CA GLU A 10 -13.20 7.91 28.38
C GLU A 10 -14.04 8.07 27.09
N HIS A 11 -13.40 8.04 25.92
CA HIS A 11 -14.09 8.18 24.65
C HIS A 11 -15.10 7.04 24.45
N ARG A 12 -16.31 7.38 23.98
CA ARG A 12 -17.44 6.45 23.79
C ARG A 12 -17.08 5.15 23.06
N TRP A 13 -16.11 5.21 22.14
CA TRP A 13 -15.66 4.04 21.36
C TRP A 13 -14.68 3.12 22.08
N LEU A 14 -14.02 3.62 23.13
CA LEU A 14 -13.04 2.89 23.94
C LEU A 14 -13.63 2.42 25.27
N LEU A 15 -14.77 2.98 25.69
CA LEU A 15 -15.52 2.51 26.86
C LEU A 15 -15.76 0.97 26.81
N PRO A 16 -15.51 0.24 27.91
CA PRO A 16 -15.68 -1.20 28.00
C PRO A 16 -17.13 -1.58 28.32
N THR A 17 -18.10 -1.03 27.58
CA THR A 17 -19.50 -1.46 27.73
C THR A 17 -19.71 -2.82 27.07
N GLU A 18 -20.63 -3.63 27.60
CA GLU A 18 -21.00 -4.93 27.03
C GLU A 18 -21.30 -4.90 25.53
N PHE A 19 -21.99 -3.86 25.08
CA PHE A 19 -22.28 -3.65 23.66
C PHE A 19 -20.99 -3.46 22.84
N MET A 20 -20.06 -2.65 23.34
CA MET A 20 -18.80 -2.36 22.64
C MET A 20 -17.86 -3.54 22.66
N ILE A 21 -17.80 -4.29 23.76
CA ILE A 21 -17.02 -5.54 23.87
C ILE A 21 -17.53 -6.55 22.83
N LYS A 22 -18.84 -6.84 22.82
CA LYS A 22 -19.45 -7.75 21.83
C LYS A 22 -19.25 -7.26 20.40
N LYS A 23 -19.29 -5.96 20.16
CA LYS A 23 -19.03 -5.38 18.83
C LYS A 23 -17.58 -5.59 18.38
N ARG A 24 -16.61 -5.43 19.28
CA ARG A 24 -15.18 -5.66 19.02
C ARG A 24 -14.90 -7.14 18.77
N GLU A 25 -15.43 -8.03 19.60
CA GLU A 25 -15.27 -9.49 19.44
C GLU A 25 -15.84 -10.02 18.12
N ARG A 26 -16.94 -9.43 17.65
CA ARG A 26 -17.55 -9.77 16.35
C ARG A 26 -16.78 -9.23 15.15
N ALA A 27 -15.88 -8.26 15.34
CA ALA A 27 -15.12 -7.67 14.26
C ALA A 27 -13.98 -8.62 13.85
N SER A 28 -14.19 -9.36 12.77
CA SER A 28 -13.16 -10.22 12.16
C SER A 28 -12.51 -9.50 10.98
N PHE A 29 -11.19 -9.36 11.03
CA PHE A 29 -10.37 -8.81 9.95
C PHE A 29 -9.45 -9.92 9.41
N PRO A 30 -9.95 -10.77 8.50
CA PRO A 30 -9.14 -11.85 7.94
C PRO A 30 -8.00 -11.27 7.10
N GLY A 31 -6.77 -11.46 7.56
CA GLY A 31 -5.55 -11.01 6.87
C GLY A 31 -5.41 -11.61 5.46
N ASP A 32 -6.00 -12.77 5.23
CA ASP A 32 -6.02 -13.45 3.94
C ASP A 32 -6.62 -12.60 2.82
N ARG A 33 -7.61 -11.74 3.14
CA ARG A 33 -8.21 -10.83 2.14
C ARG A 33 -7.24 -9.77 1.67
N LEU A 34 -6.43 -9.23 2.59
CA LEU A 34 -5.41 -8.25 2.27
C LEU A 34 -4.28 -8.89 1.45
N LYS A 35 -3.87 -10.11 1.83
CA LYS A 35 -2.88 -10.89 1.09
C LYS A 35 -3.36 -11.17 -0.34
N LYS A 36 -4.61 -11.63 -0.51
CA LYS A 36 -5.22 -11.88 -1.81
C LYS A 36 -5.24 -10.61 -2.69
N TYR A 37 -5.68 -9.49 -2.14
CA TYR A 37 -5.67 -8.21 -2.88
C TYR A 37 -4.26 -7.80 -3.30
N ASN A 38 -3.27 -7.95 -2.41
CA ASN A 38 -1.88 -7.63 -2.68
C ASN A 38 -1.33 -8.47 -3.86
N GLU A 39 -1.58 -9.78 -3.83
CA GLU A 39 -1.18 -10.72 -4.88
C GLU A 39 -1.86 -10.39 -6.21
N GLU A 40 -3.17 -10.15 -6.21
CA GLU A 40 -3.94 -9.78 -7.41
C GLU A 40 -3.43 -8.48 -8.04
N TYR A 41 -3.19 -7.44 -7.23
CA TYR A 41 -2.69 -6.16 -7.68
C TYR A 41 -1.32 -6.29 -8.35
N HIS A 42 -0.37 -6.98 -7.71
CA HIS A 42 0.97 -7.15 -8.28
C HIS A 42 0.97 -8.05 -9.51
N ALA A 43 0.12 -9.09 -9.54
CA ALA A 43 -0.04 -9.92 -10.73
C ALA A 43 -0.59 -9.11 -11.92
N GLU A 44 -1.62 -8.29 -11.70
CA GLU A 44 -2.18 -7.42 -12.74
C GLU A 44 -1.14 -6.41 -13.23
N ARG A 45 -0.40 -5.77 -12.32
CA ARG A 45 0.69 -4.85 -12.69
C ARG A 45 1.76 -5.51 -13.53
N ASN A 46 2.21 -6.71 -13.15
CA ASN A 46 3.22 -7.44 -13.90
C ASN A 46 2.71 -7.85 -15.28
N ASN A 47 1.43 -8.25 -15.38
CA ASN A 47 0.79 -8.57 -16.66
C ASN A 47 0.65 -7.36 -17.58
N LEU A 48 0.45 -6.16 -17.04
CA LEU A 48 0.41 -4.92 -17.82
C LEU A 48 1.82 -4.53 -18.30
N ALA A 49 2.84 -4.68 -17.45
CA ALA A 49 4.23 -4.43 -17.81
C ALA A 49 4.73 -5.38 -18.92
N SER A 50 4.43 -6.68 -18.79
CA SER A 50 4.84 -7.69 -19.79
C SER A 50 4.19 -7.48 -21.16
N LYS A 51 2.97 -6.94 -21.21
CA LYS A 51 2.33 -6.54 -22.47
C LYS A 51 3.06 -5.39 -23.18
N SER A 52 3.65 -4.46 -22.43
CA SER A 52 4.46 -3.37 -23.00
C SER A 52 5.88 -3.81 -23.37
N ASP A 53 6.42 -4.88 -22.78
CA ASP A 53 7.77 -5.37 -23.06
C ASP A 53 7.91 -5.89 -24.50
N SER A 54 6.85 -6.42 -25.12
CA SER A 54 6.85 -6.81 -26.54
C SER A 54 7.19 -5.64 -27.47
N LEU A 55 6.67 -4.44 -27.20
CA LEU A 55 6.99 -3.23 -27.94
C LEU A 55 8.36 -2.66 -27.53
N THR A 56 8.69 -2.69 -26.25
CA THR A 56 9.96 -2.15 -25.73
C THR A 56 11.17 -2.96 -26.19
N GLN A 57 11.02 -4.29 -26.35
CA GLN A 57 12.02 -5.20 -26.91
C GLN A 57 12.19 -5.00 -28.42
N ALA A 58 11.15 -4.59 -29.14
CA ALA A 58 11.22 -4.27 -30.57
C ALA A 58 11.94 -2.95 -30.87
N PHE A 59 12.04 -2.03 -29.92
CA PHE A 59 12.67 -0.69 -30.08
C PHE A 59 14.06 -0.54 -29.44
N GLY A 60 14.67 -1.64 -28.99
CA GLY A 60 16.01 -1.62 -28.39
C GLY A 60 15.97 -1.23 -26.90
N SER A 61 16.39 -2.17 -26.06
CA SER A 61 16.41 -2.02 -24.60
C SER A 61 17.31 -0.86 -24.16
N LEU A 62 16.71 0.24 -23.69
CA LEU A 62 17.42 1.34 -23.03
C LEU A 62 16.96 1.56 -21.58
N ARG A 63 16.21 0.64 -20.96
CA ARG A 63 15.68 0.89 -19.62
C ARG A 63 15.99 -0.25 -18.67
N HIS A 64 17.20 -0.20 -18.12
CA HIS A 64 17.47 -0.78 -16.81
C HIS A 64 16.80 0.09 -15.73
N LEU A 65 15.47 0.29 -15.81
CA LEU A 65 14.71 1.06 -14.82
C LEU A 65 14.40 0.12 -13.66
N ASN A 66 15.35 0.01 -12.72
CA ASN A 66 15.05 -0.61 -11.44
C ASN A 66 13.99 0.25 -10.73
N ARG A 67 12.96 -0.42 -10.23
CA ARG A 67 11.89 0.23 -9.45
C ARG A 67 12.48 0.73 -8.13
N SER A 68 12.77 2.03 -8.05
CA SER A 68 13.24 2.67 -6.82
C SER A 68 12.09 2.81 -5.81
N TYR A 69 12.36 2.47 -4.55
CA TYR A 69 11.43 2.63 -3.42
C TYR A 69 11.69 3.93 -2.63
N SER A 70 12.55 4.81 -3.16
CA SER A 70 12.96 6.06 -2.52
C SER A 70 12.49 7.26 -3.34
N THR A 71 11.86 8.23 -2.68
CA THR A 71 11.42 9.50 -3.28
C THR A 71 12.59 10.40 -3.70
N GLU A 72 13.78 10.20 -3.15
CA GLU A 72 14.98 10.97 -3.50
C GLU A 72 15.54 10.58 -4.88
N ASP A 73 15.38 9.32 -5.26
CA ASP A 73 15.89 8.76 -6.54
C ASP A 73 15.13 9.35 -7.74
N GLU A 74 13.85 9.68 -7.58
CA GLU A 74 13.03 10.30 -8.64
C GLU A 74 13.53 11.70 -9.01
N LEU A 75 14.00 12.48 -8.03
CA LEU A 75 14.49 13.85 -8.24
C LEU A 75 15.81 13.86 -9.03
N ILE A 76 16.71 12.91 -8.76
CA ILE A 76 18.02 12.84 -9.42
C ILE A 76 17.84 12.47 -10.91
N THR A 77 16.98 11.49 -11.22
CA THR A 77 16.76 11.07 -12.62
C THR A 77 16.08 12.12 -13.49
N SER A 78 15.41 13.11 -12.90
CA SER A 78 14.79 14.22 -13.64
C SER A 78 15.75 15.38 -13.93
N ILE A 79 16.89 15.45 -13.25
CA ILE A 79 17.85 16.55 -13.38
C ILE A 79 18.90 16.26 -14.47
N ASP A 80 19.23 14.99 -14.72
CA ASP A 80 20.26 14.58 -15.70
C ASP A 80 19.77 14.59 -17.17
N LEU A 81 18.68 15.31 -17.46
CA LEU A 81 18.18 15.57 -18.82
C LEU A 81 18.21 17.07 -19.12
N GLU A 82 19.39 17.67 -19.05
CA GLU A 82 19.77 18.90 -19.77
C GLU A 82 21.15 18.73 -20.43
#